data_AF-A0A1Q6CI04-F1
#
_entry.id   AF-A0A1Q6CI04-F1
#
_cell.length_a   1.000
_cell.length_b   1.000
_cell.length_c   1.000
_cell.angle_alpha   90.00
_cell.angle_beta   90.00
_cell.angle_gamma   90.00
#
_symmetry.space_group_name_H-M   'P 1'
#
loop_
_entity.id
_entity.type
_entity.pdbx_description
1 polymer ?
#
loop_
_entity_poly.entity_id
_entity_poly.type
_entity_poly.pdbx_seq_one_letter_code
_entity_poly.pdbx_strand_id
1 'polypeptide(L)'
;MLGVRLDDDLESRLSALAERTHRSKSHHAKEALARYIEQEEAKELADKESLERWEAYKENGESVSNQSVMNWLEGWGTEQEKSCPEK
;
A
#
# COMPACT_ATOMS: atom_id res chain seq x y z
N MET A 1 -4.56 -19.84 20.57
CA MET A 1 -4.81 -18.47 21.03
C MET A 1 -3.47 -17.75 21.02
N LEU A 2 -3.31 -16.67 20.24
CA LEU A 2 -2.08 -15.88 20.21
C LEU A 2 -2.07 -14.94 21.42
N GLY A 3 -1.05 -15.05 22.28
CA GLY A 3 -0.82 -14.13 23.39
C GLY A 3 0.27 -13.13 23.02
N VAL A 4 -0.06 -11.85 23.01
CA VAL A 4 0.89 -10.77 22.71
C VAL A 4 1.19 -10.04 24.01
N ARG A 5 2.48 -9.86 24.31
CA ARG A 5 2.91 -9.01 25.43
C ARG A 5 2.90 -7.57 24.97
N LEU A 6 2.18 -6.73 25.71
CA LEU A 6 2.15 -5.29 25.53
C LEU A 6 2.91 -4.65 26.68
N ASP A 7 3.63 -3.57 26.39
CA ASP A 7 4.14 -2.71 27.44
C ASP A 7 3.01 -1.94 28.13
N ASP A 8 3.31 -1.37 29.29
CA ASP A 8 2.30 -0.72 30.14
C ASP A 8 1.64 0.50 29.46
N ASP A 9 2.38 1.25 28.62
CA ASP A 9 1.83 2.39 27.87
C ASP A 9 0.81 1.92 26.84
N LEU A 10 1.18 0.92 26.04
CA LEU A 10 0.34 0.40 24.97
C LEU A 10 -0.91 -0.28 25.51
N GLU A 11 -0.81 -1.03 26.60
CA GLU A 11 -1.95 -1.64 27.29
C GLU A 11 -2.90 -0.58 27.85
N SER A 12 -2.37 0.49 28.45
CA SER A 12 -3.16 1.62 28.96
C SER A 12 -3.92 2.32 27.83
N ARG A 13 -3.24 2.62 26.71
CA ARG A 13 -3.84 3.25 25.54
C ARG A 13 -4.90 2.36 24.87
N LEU A 14 -4.65 1.06 24.78
CA LEU A 14 -5.62 0.09 24.25
C LEU A 14 -6.86 -0.02 25.15
N SER A 15 -6.68 0.02 26.47
CA SER A 15 -7.77 0.04 27.45
C SER A 15 -8.64 1.29 27.29
N ALA A 16 -8.02 2.46 27.24
CA ALA A 16 -8.74 3.72 27.05
C ALA A 16 -9.49 3.77 25.70
N LEU A 17 -8.90 3.21 24.64
CA LEU A 17 -9.56 3.11 23.33
C LEU A 17 -10.78 2.17 23.39
N ALA A 18 -10.64 1.01 24.02
CA ALA A 18 -11.72 0.05 24.22
C ALA A 18 -12.90 0.68 24.97
N GLU A 19 -12.62 1.40 26.06
CA GLU A 19 -13.63 2.13 26.85
C GLU A 19 -14.35 3.19 26.01
N ARG A 20 -13.60 4.06 25.33
CA ARG A 20 -14.15 5.16 24.52
C ARG A 20 -15.02 4.69 23.35
N THR A 21 -14.72 3.52 22.81
CA THR A 21 -15.41 2.97 21.63
C THR A 21 -16.47 1.93 21.98
N HIS A 22 -16.58 1.55 23.26
CA HIS A 22 -17.40 0.44 23.73
C HIS A 22 -17.13 -0.89 22.98
N ARG A 23 -15.87 -1.13 22.59
CA ARG A 23 -15.43 -2.36 21.94
C ARG A 23 -14.36 -3.04 22.78
N SER A 24 -14.24 -4.37 22.67
CA SER A 24 -13.23 -5.11 23.42
C SER A 24 -11.81 -4.77 22.95
N LYS A 25 -10.83 -4.91 23.84
CA LYS A 25 -9.40 -4.82 23.48
C LYS A 25 -9.04 -5.79 22.34
N SER A 26 -9.62 -6.99 22.37
CA SER A 26 -9.42 -8.00 21.33
C SER A 26 -9.95 -7.59 19.95
N HIS A 27 -11.02 -6.78 19.89
CA HIS A 27 -11.53 -6.24 18.64
C HIS A 27 -10.51 -5.28 18.00
N HIS A 28 -10.03 -4.31 18.78
CA HIS A 28 -9.01 -3.36 18.34
C HIS A 28 -7.69 -4.03 17.99
N ALA A 29 -7.24 -5.01 18.78
CA ALA A 29 -6.04 -5.77 18.48
C ALA A 29 -6.16 -6.55 17.17
N LYS A 30 -7.31 -7.17 16.92
CA LYS A 30 -7.57 -7.88 15.65
C LYS A 30 -7.58 -6.92 14.47
N GLU A 31 -8.23 -5.77 14.62
CA GLU A 31 -8.32 -4.76 13.56
C GLU A 31 -6.94 -4.16 13.25
N ALA A 32 -6.16 -3.82 14.28
CA ALA A 32 -4.81 -3.32 14.10
C ALA A 32 -3.91 -4.35 13.40
N LEU A 33 -4.00 -5.63 13.78
CA LEU A 33 -3.24 -6.70 13.14
C LEU A 33 -3.65 -6.90 11.68
N ALA A 34 -4.95 -6.87 11.37
CA ALA A 34 -5.44 -6.97 10.00
C ALA A 34 -4.90 -5.84 9.12
N ARG A 35 -5.00 -4.59 9.58
CA ARG A 35 -4.47 -3.42 8.87
C ARG A 35 -2.96 -3.50 8.65
N TYR A 36 -2.22 -3.97 9.66
CA TYR A 36 -0.77 -4.15 9.54
C TYR A 36 -0.42 -5.20 8.49
N ILE A 37 -1.09 -6.36 8.52
CA ILE A 37 -0.88 -7.43 7.55
C ILE A 37 -1.20 -6.94 6.13
N GLU A 38 -2.35 -6.29 5.92
CA GLU A 38 -2.72 -5.74 4.61
C GLU A 38 -1.68 -4.73 4.10
N GLN A 39 -1.11 -3.90 4.97
CA GLN A 39 -0.06 -2.95 4.60
C GLN A 39 1.24 -3.66 4.22
N GLU A 40 1.66 -4.67 4.98
CA GLU A 40 2.89 -5.43 4.70
C GLU A 40 2.76 -6.23 3.40
N GLU A 41 1.61 -6.88 3.16
CA GLU A 41 1.34 -7.61 1.92
C GLU A 41 1.32 -6.67 0.70
N ALA A 42 0.71 -5.48 0.82
CA ALA A 42 0.72 -4.49 -0.25
C ALA A 42 2.13 -3.98 -0.56
N LYS A 43 2.97 -3.80 0.47
CA LYS A 43 4.37 -3.40 0.31
C LYS A 43 5.19 -4.51 -0.37
N GLU A 44 5.04 -5.76 0.07
CA GLU A 44 5.73 -6.90 -0.53
C GLU A 44 5.35 -7.06 -2.01
N LEU A 45 4.06 -6.91 -2.33
CA LEU A 45 3.60 -6.93 -3.72
C LEU A 45 4.23 -5.81 -4.56
N ALA A 46 4.25 -4.58 -4.04
CA ALA A 46 4.86 -3.45 -4.74
C ALA A 46 6.38 -3.64 -4.95
N ASP A 47 7.08 -4.16 -3.96
CA ASP A 47 8.51 -4.47 -4.05
C ASP A 47 8.78 -5.56 -5.10
N LYS A 48 7.95 -6.61 -5.11
CA LYS A 48 8.02 -7.68 -6.11
C LYS A 48 7.78 -7.17 -7.52
N GLU A 49 6.71 -6.41 -7.75
CA GLU A 49 6.44 -5.82 -9.06
C GLU A 49 7.56 -4.88 -9.52
N SER A 50 8.13 -4.11 -8.59
CA SER A 50 9.24 -3.20 -8.89
C SER A 50 10.49 -3.97 -9.32
N LEU A 51 10.80 -5.08 -8.65
CA LEU A 51 11.91 -5.95 -9.02
C LEU A 51 11.69 -6.62 -10.37
N GLU A 52 10.49 -7.16 -10.62
CA GLU A 52 10.13 -7.76 -11.90
C GLU A 52 10.23 -6.75 -13.06
N ARG A 53 9.74 -5.52 -12.87
CA ARG A 53 9.88 -4.43 -13.85
C ARG A 53 11.34 -4.07 -14.09
N TRP A 54 12.16 -4.03 -13.04
CA TRP A 54 13.59 -3.76 -13.15
C TRP A 54 14.34 -4.85 -13.89
N GLU A 55 14.02 -6.12 -13.64
CA GLU A 55 14.62 -7.25 -14.33
C GLU A 55 14.28 -7.27 -15.82
N ALA A 56 13.00 -7.05 -16.17
CA ALA A 56 12.58 -6.92 -17.56
C ALA A 56 13.33 -5.79 -18.28
N TYR A 57 13.44 -4.61 -17.66
CA TYR A 57 14.18 -3.49 -18.23
C TYR A 57 15.66 -3.81 -18.45
N LYS A 58 16.32 -4.51 -17.52
CA LYS A 58 17.71 -4.94 -17.73
C LYS A 58 17.87 -5.91 -18.89
N GLU A 59 16.86 -6.74 -19.15
CA GLU A 59 16.89 -7.75 -20.22
C GLU A 59 16.62 -7.14 -21.60
N ASN A 60 15.60 -6.28 -21.73
CA ASN A 60 15.12 -5.80 -23.03
C ASN A 60 15.33 -4.29 -23.27
N GLY A 61 15.60 -3.50 -22.23
CA GLY A 61 15.74 -2.04 -22.30
C GLY A 61 14.44 -1.29 -22.61
N GLU A 62 13.29 -1.97 -22.70
CA GLU A 62 12.00 -1.39 -23.03
C GLU A 62 11.52 -0.47 -21.91
N SER A 63 11.18 0.75 -22.27
CA SER A 63 10.65 1.75 -21.35
C SER A 63 9.78 2.74 -22.12
N VAL A 64 8.76 3.27 -21.43
CA VAL A 64 7.97 4.36 -22.00
C VAL A 64 8.75 5.65 -21.89
N SER A 65 8.90 6.38 -23.01
CA SER A 65 9.60 7.67 -22.99
C SER A 65 8.85 8.70 -22.15
N ASN A 66 9.58 9.54 -21.40
CA ASN A 66 8.99 10.64 -20.63
C ASN A 66 8.12 11.55 -21.51
N GLN A 67 8.55 11.84 -22.74
CA GLN A 67 7.79 12.68 -23.65
C GLN A 67 6.43 12.05 -24.01
N SER A 68 6.38 10.73 -24.24
CA SER A 68 5.13 10.02 -24.51
C SER A 68 4.17 10.11 -23.31
N VAL A 69 4.70 9.96 -22.10
CA VAL A 69 3.91 10.09 -20.86
C VAL A 69 3.39 11.52 -20.68
N MET A 70 4.24 12.53 -20.83
CA MET A 70 3.83 13.94 -20.70
C MET A 70 2.76 14.31 -21.74
N ASN A 71 2.95 13.90 -23.00
CA ASN A 71 1.97 14.13 -24.06
C ASN A 71 0.60 13.48 -23.80
N TRP A 72 0.57 12.39 -23.03
CA TRP A 72 -0.66 11.71 -22.60
C TRP A 72 -1.30 12.43 -21.42
N LEU A 73 -0.52 12.76 -20.39
CA LEU A 73 -0.97 13.50 -19.21
C LEU A 73 -1.54 14.88 -19.56
N GLU A 74 -0.98 15.57 -20.56
CA GLU A 74 -1.50 16.84 -21.06
C GLU A 74 -2.92 16.75 -21.63
N GLY A 75 -3.34 15.56 -22.11
CA GLY A 75 -4.68 15.33 -22.64
C GLY A 75 -5.74 15.04 -21.57
N TRP A 76 -5.33 14.73 -20.34
CA TRP A 76 -6.26 14.33 -19.28
C TRP A 76 -7.25 15.45 -18.92
N GLY A 77 -8.53 15.08 -18.78
CA GLY A 77 -9.58 16.05 -18.44
C GLY A 77 -9.96 16.97 -19.59
N THR A 78 -9.55 16.65 -20.82
CA THR A 78 -9.92 17.36 -22.05
C THR A 78 -10.63 16.43 -23.02
N GLU A 79 -11.24 16.98 -24.08
CA GLU A 79 -11.79 16.18 -25.18
C GLU A 79 -10.70 15.45 -26.01
N GLN A 80 -9.42 15.71 -25.74
CA GLN A 80 -8.25 15.22 -26.49
C GLN A 80 -7.44 14.22 -25.65
N GLU A 81 -8.07 13.56 -24.67
CA GLU A 81 -7.42 12.52 -23.87
C GLU A 81 -6.91 11.38 -24.77
N LYS A 82 -5.59 11.14 -24.73
CA LYS A 82 -4.92 10.12 -25.55
C LYS A 82 -4.95 8.76 -24.85
N SER A 83 -4.67 7.70 -25.59
CA SER A 83 -4.43 6.38 -25.02
C SER A 83 -3.17 6.36 -24.15
N CYS A 84 -3.18 5.54 -23.10
CA CYS A 84 -2.00 5.30 -22.26
C CYS A 84 -0.83 4.85 -23.15
N PRO A 85 0.36 5.47 -23.03
CA PRO A 85 1.51 5.09 -23.82
C PRO A 85 2.04 3.72 -23.40
N GLU A 86 2.36 2.89 -24.38
CA GLU A 86 2.90 1.54 -24.19
C GLU A 86 4.43 1.56 -24.26
N LYS A 87 5.06 0.56 -23.61
CA LYS A 87 6.52 0.36 -23.61
C LYS A 87 6.96 -0.43 -24.83
#